data_AF-A0A6N7GST9-F1
#
_entry.id   AF-A0A6N7GST9-F1
#
_cell.length_a   1.000
_cell.length_b   1.000
_cell.length_c   1.000
_cell.angle_alpha   90.00
_cell.angle_beta   90.00
_cell.angle_gamma   90.00
#
_symmetry.space_group_name_H-M   'P 1'
#
loop_
_entity.id
_entity.type
_entity.pdbx_description
1 polymer ?
#
loop_
_entity_poly.entity_id
_entity_poly.type
_entity_poly.pdbx_seq_one_letter_code
_entity_poly.pdbx_strand_id
1 'polypeptide(L)' 'MARVFLHYATPRGVVLNQTLTKVNDLTELRDYAVQSVRTLISAPTLKDWRDWVLHVRDDLGSELFTVPFASLLGEPN' A
#
# COMPACT_ATOMS: atom_id res chain seq x y z
N MET A 1 1.34 3.56 -20.05
CA MET A 1 1.32 2.35 -19.19
C MET A 1 2.60 2.36 -18.39
N ALA A 2 2.54 2.70 -17.11
CA ALA A 2 3.68 2.64 -16.20
C ALA A 2 3.58 1.37 -15.34
N ARG A 3 4.73 0.76 -15.01
CA ARG A 3 4.79 -0.28 -13.97
C ARG A 3 5.03 0.40 -12.63
N VAL A 4 4.30 -0.03 -11.63
CA VAL A 4 4.47 0.44 -10.26
C VAL A 4 4.48 -0.74 -9.30
N PHE A 5 5.22 -0.60 -8.22
CA PHE A 5 5.41 -1.62 -7.21
C PHE A 5 4.82 -1.17 -5.89
N LEU A 6 4.02 -2.05 -5.30
CA LEU A 6 3.37 -1.89 -4.00
C LEU A 6 4.13 -2.74 -3.00
N HIS A 7 4.87 -2.08 -2.13
CA HIS A 7 5.66 -2.72 -1.09
C HIS A 7 4.98 -2.51 0.26
N TYR A 8 4.43 -3.57 0.83
CA TYR A 8 3.88 -3.56 2.18
C TYR A 8 5.01 -3.83 3.15
N ALA A 9 5.37 -2.81 3.93
CA ALA A 9 6.44 -2.87 4.90
C ALA A 9 5.91 -2.73 6.33
N THR A 10 6.59 -3.43 7.24
CA THR A 10 6.51 -3.24 8.68
C THR A 10 7.77 -2.54 9.18
N PRO A 11 7.77 -2.00 10.40
CA PRO A 11 9.01 -1.55 11.06
C PRO A 11 10.07 -2.67 11.19
N ARG A 12 9.66 -3.93 11.05
CA ARG A 12 10.54 -5.12 11.12
C ARG A 12 11.00 -5.60 9.74
N GLY A 13 10.57 -4.97 8.65
CA GLY A 13 10.96 -5.31 7.28
C GLY A 13 9.78 -5.46 6.32
N VAL A 14 10.09 -5.77 5.05
CA VAL A 14 9.11 -5.92 3.96
C VAL A 14 8.36 -7.24 4.10
N VAL A 15 7.03 -7.18 4.02
CA VAL A 15 6.14 -8.34 4.19
C VAL A 15 5.60 -8.86 2.86
N LEU A 16 5.29 -7.95 1.92
CA LEU A 16 4.67 -8.33 0.65
C LEU A 16 5.05 -7.32 -0.43
N ASN A 17 5.35 -7.82 -1.64
CA ASN A 17 5.52 -6.99 -2.83
C ASN A 17 4.48 -7.39 -3.88
N GLN A 18 3.73 -6.42 -4.38
CA GLN A 18 2.79 -6.57 -5.49
C GLN A 18 3.23 -5.67 -6.64
N THR A 19 3.06 -6.14 -7.88
CA THR A 19 3.39 -5.35 -9.09
C THR A 19 2.11 -5.01 -9.84
N LEU A 20 1.96 -3.74 -10.21
CA LEU A 20 0.88 -3.26 -11.07
C LEU A 20 1.46 -2.81 -12.40
N THR A 21 0.96 -3.39 -13.50
CA THR A 21 1.53 -3.20 -14.85
C THR A 21 0.74 -2.21 -15.71
N LYS A 22 -0.40 -1.70 -15.21
CA LYS A 22 -1.34 -0.93 -16.03
C LYS A 22 -2.02 0.17 -15.23
N VAL A 23 -1.24 1.18 -14.85
CA VAL A 23 -1.75 2.39 -14.20
C VAL A 23 -1.63 3.55 -15.18
N ASN A 24 -2.73 4.28 -15.37
CA ASN A 24 -2.79 5.38 -16.33
C ASN A 24 -2.59 6.74 -15.66
N ASP A 25 -2.98 6.88 -14.40
CA ASP A 25 -2.86 8.12 -13.62
C ASP A 25 -2.56 7.85 -12.14
N LEU A 26 -1.97 8.85 -11.45
CA LEU A 26 -1.67 8.77 -10.02
C LEU A 26 -2.92 8.72 -9.13
N THR A 27 -4.05 9.28 -9.58
CA THR A 27 -5.33 9.21 -8.87
C THR A 27 -5.83 7.77 -8.84
N GLU A 28 -5.86 7.10 -9.99
CA GLU A 28 -6.21 5.68 -10.11
C GLU A 28 -5.27 4.81 -9.26
N LEU A 29 -3.96 5.12 -9.27
CA LEU A 29 -2.97 4.45 -8.43
C LEU A 29 -3.30 4.58 -6.95
N ARG A 30 -3.67 5.79 -6.52
CA ARG A 30 -3.98 6.09 -5.12
C ARG A 30 -5.25 5.36 -4.67
N ASP A 31 -6.31 5.41 -5.46
CA ASP A 31 -7.55 4.69 -5.17
C ASP A 31 -7.30 3.18 -5.08
N TYR A 32 -6.53 2.62 -6.01
CA TYR A 32 -6.14 1.21 -5.95
C TYR A 32 -5.32 0.86 -4.71
N ALA A 33 -4.34 1.70 -4.36
CA ALA A 33 -3.50 1.52 -3.17
C ALA A 33 -4.36 1.52 -1.89
N VAL A 34 -5.25 2.51 -1.74
CA VAL A 34 -6.18 2.61 -0.61
C VAL A 34 -7.11 1.41 -0.53
N GLN A 35 -7.69 1.00 -1.67
CA GLN A 35 -8.58 -0.15 -1.74
C GLN A 35 -7.85 -1.45 -1.35
N SER A 36 -6.61 -1.62 -1.82
CA SER A 36 -5.78 -2.80 -1.50
C SER A 36 -5.49 -2.89 0.00
N VAL A 37 -5.13 -1.76 0.62
CA VAL A 37 -4.92 -1.69 2.08
C VAL A 37 -6.20 -1.98 2.85
N ARG A 38 -7.35 -1.43 2.44
CA ARG A 38 -8.66 -1.73 3.06
C ARG A 38 -8.99 -3.21 3.01
N THR A 39 -8.80 -3.85 1.86
CA THR A 39 -9.03 -5.29 1.71
C THR A 39 -8.15 -6.12 2.64
N LEU A 40 -6.89 -5.72 2.84
CA LEU A 40 -5.97 -6.37 3.80
C LEU A 40 -6.39 -6.17 5.26
N ILE A 41 -6.82 -4.95 5.63
CA ILE A 41 -7.32 -4.64 6.97
C ILE A 41 -8.60 -5.42 7.28
N SER A 42 -9.52 -5.54 6.32
CA SER A 42 -10.78 -6.28 6.47
C SER A 42 -10.62 -7.79 6.46
N ALA A 43 -9.46 -8.32 6.02
CA ALA A 43 -9.21 -9.75 6.07
C ALA A 43 -8.98 -10.19 7.52
N PRO A 44 -9.61 -11.29 7.99
CA PRO A 44 -9.39 -11.83 9.32
C PRO A 44 -8.01 -12.51 9.38
N THR A 45 -6.96 -11.71 9.58
CA THR A 45 -5.57 -12.18 9.69
C THR A 45 -5.03 -11.91 11.09
N LEU A 46 -4.14 -12.77 11.58
CA LEU A 46 -3.44 -12.59 12.87
C LEU A 46 -2.31 -11.54 12.83
N LYS A 47 -2.11 -10.86 11.70
CA LYS A 47 -1.04 -9.88 11.57
C LYS A 47 -1.50 -8.53 12.11
N ASP A 48 -0.73 -7.97 13.04
CA ASP A 48 -0.93 -6.59 13.48
C ASP A 48 -0.49 -5.66 12.35
N TRP A 49 -1.48 -5.16 11.61
CA TRP A 49 -1.29 -4.32 10.44
C TRP A 49 -1.21 -2.82 10.78
N ARG A 50 -1.37 -2.44 12.05
CA ARG A 50 -1.48 -1.02 12.47
C ARG A 50 -0.23 -0.20 12.13
N ASP A 51 0.93 -0.81 12.30
CA ASP A 51 2.22 -0.18 12.00
C ASP A 51 2.66 -0.37 10.54
N TRP A 52 1.81 -0.94 9.68
CA TRP A 52 2.20 -1.21 8.31
C TRP A 52 2.10 0.03 7.44
N VAL A 53 3.02 0.12 6.48
CA VAL A 53 3.05 1.18 5.48
C VAL A 53 3.13 0.53 4.11
N LEU A 54 2.25 0.95 3.21
CA LEU A 54 2.37 0.63 1.79
C LEU A 54 3.23 1.70 1.12
N HIS A 55 4.38 1.30 0.59
CA HIS A 55 5.21 2.15 -0.26
C HIS A 55 4.88 1.89 -1.72
N VAL A 56 4.54 2.94 -2.47
CA VAL A 56 4.28 2.86 -3.90
C VAL A 56 5.51 3.41 -4.62
N ARG A 57 6.13 2.56 -5.45
CA ARG A 57 7.34 2.91 -6.21
C ARG A 57 7.09 2.78 -7.71
N ASP A 58 7.77 3.60 -8.50
CA ASP A 58 7.76 3.46 -9.96
C ASP A 58 8.68 2.33 -10.44
N ASP A 59 8.77 2.13 -11.75
CA ASP A 59 9.60 1.10 -12.36
C ASP A 59 11.11 1.32 -12.21
N LEU A 60 11.51 2.55 -11.89
CA LEU A 60 12.88 2.94 -11.58
C LEU A 60 13.22 2.74 -10.09
N GLY A 61 12.23 2.35 -9.27
CA GLY A 61 12.37 2.14 -7.84
C GLY A 61 12.25 3.43 -7.01
N SER A 62 11.87 4.56 -7.63
CA SER A 62 11.63 5.81 -6.93
C SER A 62 10.32 5.74 -6.15
N GLU A 63 10.33 6.21 -4.90
CA GLU A 63 9.11 6.28 -4.11
C GLU A 63 8.21 7.42 -4.62
N LEU A 64 7.00 7.06 -5.05
CA LEU A 64 5.98 8.01 -5.51
C LEU A 64 5.22 8.58 -4.32
N PHE A 65 4.73 7.70 -3.43
CA PHE A 65 4.06 8.05 -2.19
C PHE A 65 3.92 6.84 -1.26
N THR A 66 3.53 7.10 -0.02
CA THR A 66 3.28 6.06 0.99
C THR A 66 1.87 6.17 1.56
N VAL A 67 1.28 5.03 1.94
CA VAL A 67 -0.02 4.94 2.60
C VAL A 67 0.15 4.19 3.92
N PRO A 68 0.17 4.88 5.07
CA PRO A 68 0.11 4.24 6.38
C PRO A 68 -1.26 3.55 6.55
N PHE A 69 -1.25 2.30 7.02
CA PHE A 69 -2.49 1.55 7.27
C PHE A 69 -3.34 2.23 8.34
N ALA A 70 -2.68 2.79 9.37
CA ALA A 70 -3.33 3.57 10.43
C ALA A 70 -4.20 4.72 9.90
N SER A 71 -3.79 5.38 8.80
CA SER A 71 -4.57 6.47 8.21
C SER A 71 -5.93 6.04 7.66
N LEU A 72 -6.16 4.74 7.43
CA LEU A 72 -7.40 4.21 6.88
C LEU A 72 -8.33 3.60 7.92
N LEU A 73 -7.93 3.57 9.19
CA LEU A 73 -8.73 3.03 10.29
C LEU A 73 -9.74 4.01 10.88
N GLY A 74 -9.63 5.29 10.50
CA GLY A 74 -10.25 6.38 11.25
C GLY A 74 -9.44 6.69 12.52
N GLU A 75 -9.62 7.90 13.03
CA GLU A 75 -9.07 8.27 14.33
C GLU A 75 -9.64 7.33 15.40
N PRO A 76 -8.83 6.89 16.40
CA PRO A 76 -9.39 6.22 17.55
C PRO A 76 -10.35 7.21 18.24
N ASN A 77 -11.64 6.85 18.29
CA ASN A 77 -12.62 7.53 19.15
C ASN A 77 -12.14 7.55 20.60
#